data_AF-A0A0L0UNP3-F1
#
_entry.id   AF-A0A0L0UNP3-F1
#
_cell.length_a   1.000
_cell.length_b   1.000
_cell.length_c   1.000
_cell.angle_alpha   90.00
_cell.angle_beta   90.00
_cell.angle_gamma   90.00
#
_symmetry.space_group_name_H-M   'P 1'
#
loop_
_entity.id
_entity.type
_entity.pdbx_description
1 polymer ?
#
loop_
_entity_poly.entity_id
_entity_poly.type
_entity_poly.pdbx_seq_one_letter_code
_entity_poly.pdbx_strand_id
1 'polypeptide(L)'
;MSTVELKSRILLTSTNYIAWLFAMEAKLLDIEAYGIVTGKTPIPSDTAVEKKNSWQKLNLQAYIKIVKNLSIDVINYVSSALTEPQSGVALWTLLREKYAGSNLAAQSVALNSLVHIKMSTLSAFLSDMRLANQRVILAGIQLPDQAKTLLMLDKLPSSFHSFCDIVTMGFATKTFDQILQRLES
;
A
#
# COMPACT_ATOMS: atom_id res chain seq x y z
N MET A 1 5.21 15.45 24.19
CA MET A 1 5.77 14.76 23.01
C MET A 1 7.28 14.85 23.10
N SER A 2 7.96 13.73 23.26
CA SER A 2 9.43 13.70 23.38
C SER A 2 10.08 13.72 22.00
N THR A 3 11.31 14.21 21.92
CA THR A 3 12.15 14.25 20.71
C THR A 3 12.40 12.86 20.09
N VAL A 4 12.13 11.78 20.82
CA VAL A 4 12.27 10.39 20.38
C VAL A 4 11.07 9.93 19.54
N GLU A 5 9.84 10.39 19.84
CA GLU A 5 8.63 10.05 19.06
C GLU A 5 8.63 10.64 17.64
N LEU A 6 9.40 11.71 17.42
CA LEU A 6 9.55 12.36 16.11
C LEU A 6 10.44 11.56 15.15
N LYS A 7 11.44 10.81 15.65
CA LYS A 7 12.38 10.05 14.82
C LYS A 7 11.83 8.74 14.26
N SER A 8 10.75 8.18 14.83
CA SER A 8 10.14 6.92 14.38
C SER A 8 8.87 7.11 13.54
N ARG A 9 8.49 8.36 13.25
CA ARG A 9 7.23 8.64 12.55
C ARG A 9 7.40 8.50 11.04
N ILE A 10 6.82 7.45 10.47
CA ILE A 10 6.62 7.35 9.01
C ILE A 10 5.61 8.43 8.59
N LEU A 11 6.09 9.39 7.78
CA LEU A 11 5.27 10.42 7.14
C LEU A 11 4.90 9.96 5.73
N LEU A 12 3.66 10.18 5.30
CA LEU A 12 3.24 9.83 3.95
C LEU A 12 3.96 10.71 2.93
N THR A 13 4.62 10.07 1.97
CA THR A 13 5.22 10.68 0.78
C THR A 13 4.67 9.99 -0.48
N SER A 14 5.11 10.42 -1.66
CA SER A 14 4.71 9.80 -2.93
C SER A 14 5.21 8.37 -3.13
N THR A 15 6.17 7.90 -2.34
CA THR A 15 6.88 6.62 -2.59
C THR A 15 6.73 5.58 -1.49
N ASN A 16 6.14 5.92 -0.34
CA ASN A 16 6.12 5.05 0.83
C ASN A 16 4.71 4.69 1.33
N TYR A 17 3.70 4.81 0.46
CA TYR A 17 2.31 4.61 0.83
C TYR A 17 2.04 3.29 1.55
N ILE A 18 2.72 2.19 1.21
CA ILE A 18 2.59 0.90 1.92
C ILE A 18 3.04 0.94 3.35
N ALA A 19 4.29 1.35 3.56
CA ALA A 19 4.87 1.41 4.89
C ALA A 19 4.10 2.39 5.77
N TRP A 20 3.64 3.50 5.16
CA TRP A 20 2.77 4.45 5.80
C TRP A 20 1.41 3.86 6.14
N LEU A 21 0.74 3.21 5.19
CA LEU A 21 -0.60 2.63 5.35
C LEU A 21 -0.60 1.64 6.51
N PHE A 22 0.33 0.67 6.51
CA PHE A 22 0.46 -0.32 7.59
C PHE A 22 0.65 0.35 8.95
N ALA A 23 1.56 1.33 9.05
CA ALA A 23 1.79 2.06 10.29
C ALA A 23 0.60 2.94 10.71
N MET A 24 -0.16 3.47 9.76
CA MET A 24 -1.32 4.31 10.00
C MET A 24 -2.52 3.48 10.43
N GLU A 25 -2.76 2.31 9.84
CA GLU A 25 -3.80 1.37 10.26
C GLU A 25 -3.61 0.99 11.74
N ALA A 26 -2.38 0.61 12.13
CA ALA A 26 -2.07 0.32 13.53
C ALA A 26 -2.38 1.49 14.47
N LYS A 27 -2.03 2.72 14.07
CA LYS A 27 -2.30 3.95 14.83
C LYS A 27 -3.77 4.35 14.88
N LEU A 28 -4.57 3.93 13.90
CA LEU A 28 -6.02 4.17 13.87
C LEU A 28 -6.77 3.11 14.68
N LEU A 29 -6.26 1.88 14.73
CA LEU A 29 -6.75 0.83 15.62
C LEU A 29 -6.51 1.20 17.09
N ASP A 30 -5.34 1.75 17.41
CA ASP A 30 -4.97 2.27 18.75
C ASP A 30 -5.96 3.33 19.29
N ILE A 31 -6.60 4.09 18.40
CA ILE A 31 -7.62 5.09 18.78
C ILE A 31 -9.05 4.66 18.43
N GLU A 32 -9.27 3.38 18.11
CA GLU A 32 -10.56 2.78 17.74
C GLU A 32 -11.27 3.44 16.53
N ALA A 33 -10.56 4.26 15.76
CA ALA A 33 -11.13 5.01 14.65
C ALA A 33 -11.00 4.31 13.28
N TYR A 34 -10.28 3.18 13.21
CA TYR A 34 -10.10 2.43 11.97
C TYR A 34 -11.43 1.96 11.34
N GLY A 35 -12.36 1.48 12.16
CA GLY A 35 -13.68 1.05 11.70
C GLY A 35 -14.48 2.18 11.05
N ILE A 36 -14.32 3.41 11.55
CA ILE A 36 -15.01 4.59 11.02
C ILE A 36 -14.43 4.99 9.66
N VAL A 37 -13.12 5.17 9.56
CA VAL A 37 -12.50 5.64 8.30
C VAL A 37 -12.60 4.63 7.16
N THR A 38 -12.75 3.33 7.49
CA THR A 38 -12.97 2.27 6.50
C THR A 38 -14.44 2.06 6.15
N GLY A 39 -15.37 2.77 6.80
CA GLY A 39 -16.81 2.61 6.60
C GLY A 39 -17.40 1.33 7.22
N LYS A 40 -16.63 0.55 7.98
CA LYS A 40 -17.13 -0.62 8.73
C LYS A 40 -18.07 -0.20 9.86
N THR A 41 -17.83 0.97 10.45
CA THR A 41 -18.70 1.59 11.45
C THR A 41 -19.55 2.65 10.73
N PRO A 42 -20.81 2.35 10.39
CA PRO A 42 -21.67 3.29 9.68
C PRO A 42 -21.96 4.52 10.53
N ILE A 43 -22.31 5.62 9.86
CA ILE A 43 -22.76 6.84 10.52
C ILE A 43 -24.03 6.51 11.33
N PRO A 44 -24.05 6.79 12.65
CA PRO A 44 -25.23 6.55 13.47
C PRO A 44 -26.44 7.38 13.00
N SER A 45 -27.64 6.82 13.18
CA SER A 45 -28.92 7.54 12.98
C SER A 45 -28.97 8.84 13.79
N ASP A 46 -29.65 9.85 13.24
CA ASP A 46 -29.88 11.15 13.90
C ASP A 46 -30.63 11.02 15.24
N THR A 47 -31.38 9.95 15.43
CA THR A 47 -32.09 9.64 16.69
C THR A 47 -31.17 9.18 17.83
N ALA A 48 -29.91 8.84 17.54
CA ALA A 48 -28.93 8.34 18.51
C ALA A 48 -27.82 9.37 18.79
N VAL A 49 -28.20 10.51 19.38
CA VAL A 49 -27.35 11.69 19.59
C VAL A 49 -26.01 11.37 20.26
N GLU A 50 -25.98 10.57 21.33
CA GLU A 50 -24.74 10.21 22.04
C GLU A 50 -23.79 9.37 21.18
N LYS A 51 -24.34 8.44 20.38
CA LYS A 51 -23.55 7.61 19.45
C LYS A 51 -23.01 8.46 18.31
N LYS A 52 -23.81 9.41 17.80
CA LYS A 52 -23.39 10.36 16.77
C LYS A 52 -22.25 11.26 17.25
N ASN A 53 -22.34 11.79 18.47
CA ASN A 53 -21.28 12.62 19.06
C ASN A 53 -19.99 11.81 19.25
N SER A 54 -20.09 10.58 19.73
CA SER A 54 -18.94 9.67 19.86
C SER A 54 -18.30 9.36 18.51
N TRP A 55 -19.12 9.09 17.49
CA TRP A 55 -18.66 8.85 16.11
C TRP A 55 -17.93 10.08 15.54
N GLN A 56 -18.51 11.28 15.69
CA GLN A 56 -17.89 12.52 15.23
C GLN A 56 -16.56 12.80 15.92
N LYS A 57 -16.47 12.54 17.23
CA LYS A 57 -15.24 12.68 18.00
C LYS A 57 -14.15 11.74 17.46
N LEU A 58 -14.47 10.48 17.21
CA LEU A 58 -13.53 9.52 16.64
C LEU A 58 -13.14 9.88 15.19
N ASN A 59 -14.08 10.36 14.38
CA ASN A 59 -13.80 10.85 13.03
C ASN A 59 -12.80 12.03 13.05
N LEU A 60 -12.99 12.98 13.96
CA LEU A 60 -12.07 14.11 14.14
C LEU A 60 -10.70 13.65 14.67
N GLN A 61 -10.67 12.69 15.60
CA GLN A 61 -9.43 12.12 16.10
C GLN A 61 -8.65 11.40 14.99
N ALA A 62 -9.33 10.65 14.12
CA ALA A 62 -8.72 10.05 12.93
C ALA A 62 -8.13 11.13 12.02
N TYR A 63 -8.88 12.19 11.72
CA TYR A 63 -8.37 13.32 10.94
C TYR A 63 -7.07 13.89 11.52
N ILE A 64 -7.07 14.22 12.82
CA ILE A 64 -5.89 14.79 13.49
C ILE A 64 -4.70 13.82 13.45
N LYS A 65 -4.94 12.52 13.69
CA LYS A 65 -3.89 11.49 13.68
C LYS A 65 -3.30 11.33 12.29
N ILE A 66 -4.13 11.27 11.24
CA ILE A 66 -3.69 11.14 9.85
C ILE A 66 -2.88 12.36 9.43
N VAL A 67 -3.38 13.59 9.66
CA VAL A 67 -2.69 14.85 9.29
C VAL A 67 -1.30 14.95 9.93
N LYS A 68 -1.17 14.57 11.21
CA LYS A 68 0.12 14.52 11.92
C LYS A 68 1.13 13.53 11.30
N ASN A 69 0.66 12.66 10.42
CA ASN A 69 1.41 11.62 9.74
C ASN A 69 1.57 11.89 8.24
N LEU A 70 1.32 13.10 7.76
CA LEU A 70 1.54 13.51 6.37
C LEU A 70 2.83 14.32 6.23
N SER A 71 3.51 14.22 5.07
CA SER A 71 4.55 15.20 4.72
C SER A 71 3.92 16.53 4.30
N ILE A 72 4.72 17.59 4.28
CA ILE A 72 4.28 18.94 3.84
C ILE A 72 3.67 18.90 2.43
N ASP A 73 4.28 18.17 1.49
CA ASP A 73 3.76 18.07 0.12
C ASP A 73 2.37 17.45 0.07
N VAL A 74 2.14 16.41 0.89
CA VAL A 74 0.84 15.74 0.96
C VAL A 74 -0.18 16.63 1.67
N ILE A 75 0.23 17.38 2.70
CA ILE A 75 -0.64 18.37 3.37
C ILE A 75 -1.13 19.41 2.37
N ASN A 76 -0.23 19.99 1.57
CA ASN A 76 -0.59 21.01 0.57
C ASN A 76 -1.58 20.46 -0.47
N TYR A 77 -1.37 19.21 -0.91
CA TYR A 77 -2.32 18.55 -1.79
C TYR A 77 -3.69 18.38 -1.12
N VAL A 78 -3.72 17.77 0.07
CA VAL A 78 -4.97 17.50 0.81
C VAL A 78 -5.73 18.80 1.06
N SER A 79 -5.05 19.89 1.43
CA SER A 79 -5.70 21.18 1.69
C SER A 79 -6.44 21.75 0.47
N SER A 80 -6.04 21.37 -0.74
CA SER A 80 -6.72 21.80 -1.98
C SER A 80 -7.78 20.82 -2.48
N ALA A 81 -7.65 19.53 -2.15
CA ALA A 81 -8.51 18.47 -2.69
C ALA A 81 -9.59 17.97 -1.72
N LEU A 82 -9.48 18.27 -0.43
CA LEU A 82 -10.43 17.78 0.58
C LEU A 82 -11.74 18.57 0.53
N THR A 83 -12.83 17.88 0.23
CA THR A 83 -14.19 18.46 0.12
C THR A 83 -14.87 18.63 1.48
N GLU A 84 -14.57 17.75 2.44
CA GLU A 84 -15.10 17.79 3.81
C GLU A 84 -13.98 18.12 4.80
N PRO A 85 -13.86 19.38 5.23
CA PRO A 85 -12.87 19.76 6.23
C PRO A 85 -13.03 18.95 7.51
N GLN A 86 -11.91 18.59 8.13
CA GLN A 86 -11.86 17.89 9.42
C GLN A 86 -12.52 16.49 9.45
N SER A 87 -12.85 15.94 8.29
CA SER A 87 -13.41 14.58 8.16
C SER A 87 -12.28 13.56 7.99
N GLY A 88 -12.10 12.68 8.97
CA GLY A 88 -11.13 11.59 8.92
C GLY A 88 -11.50 10.56 7.83
N VAL A 89 -12.79 10.32 7.63
CA VAL A 89 -13.32 9.47 6.54
C VAL A 89 -12.96 10.06 5.18
N ALA A 90 -13.31 11.33 4.92
CA ALA A 90 -13.03 11.94 3.62
C ALA A 90 -11.52 12.01 3.32
N LEU A 91 -10.71 12.34 4.34
CA LEU A 91 -9.26 12.34 4.23
C LEU A 91 -8.71 10.95 3.91
N TRP A 92 -9.17 9.91 4.61
CA TRP A 92 -8.74 8.53 4.37
C TRP A 92 -9.07 8.06 2.95
N THR A 93 -10.30 8.32 2.49
CA THR A 93 -10.76 8.00 1.14
C THR A 93 -9.92 8.72 0.08
N LEU A 94 -9.70 10.03 0.23
CA LEU A 94 -8.88 10.83 -0.68
C LEU A 94 -7.45 10.29 -0.82
N LEU A 95 -6.82 9.96 0.32
CA LEU A 95 -5.46 9.40 0.31
C LEU A 95 -5.42 8.01 -0.32
N ARG A 96 -6.43 7.17 -0.09
CA ARG A 96 -6.57 5.88 -0.78
C ARG A 96 -6.71 6.07 -2.28
N GLU A 97 -7.60 6.94 -2.74
CA GLU A 97 -7.83 7.16 -4.17
C GLU A 97 -6.57 7.67 -4.87
N LYS A 98 -5.80 8.54 -4.22
CA LYS A 98 -4.55 9.06 -4.78
C LYS A 98 -3.41 8.03 -4.79
N TYR A 99 -3.22 7.31 -3.69
CA TYR A 99 -1.98 6.54 -3.47
C TYR A 99 -2.13 5.03 -3.53
N ALA A 100 -3.34 4.48 -3.34
CA ALA A 100 -3.57 3.05 -3.54
C ALA A 100 -3.49 2.64 -5.00
N GLY A 101 -3.60 3.61 -5.93
CA GLY A 101 -3.35 3.36 -7.35
C GLY A 101 -4.46 2.56 -8.04
N SER A 102 -5.70 2.67 -7.57
CA SER A 102 -6.85 1.94 -8.13
C SER A 102 -7.39 2.52 -9.44
N ASN A 103 -6.80 3.61 -9.97
CA ASN A 103 -7.16 4.15 -11.28
C ASN A 103 -6.31 3.54 -12.41
N LEU A 104 -6.82 3.56 -13.65
CA LEU A 104 -6.18 2.91 -14.81
C LEU A 104 -4.75 3.41 -15.07
N ALA A 105 -4.47 4.69 -14.77
CA ALA A 105 -3.13 5.26 -14.94
C ALA A 105 -2.13 4.64 -13.93
N ALA A 106 -2.52 4.53 -12.66
CA ALA A 106 -1.70 3.90 -11.64
C ALA A 106 -1.57 2.39 -11.83
N GLN A 107 -2.61 1.71 -12.32
CA GLN A 107 -2.53 0.31 -12.76
C GLN A 107 -1.53 0.13 -13.90
N SER A 108 -1.57 1.00 -14.91
CA SER A 108 -0.61 0.99 -16.03
C SER A 108 0.82 1.21 -15.55
N VAL A 109 1.05 2.19 -14.66
CA VAL A 109 2.37 2.44 -14.07
C VAL A 109 2.85 1.25 -13.22
N ALA A 110 1.97 0.67 -12.40
CA ALA A 110 2.31 -0.49 -11.58
C ALA A 110 2.68 -1.71 -12.44
N LEU A 111 1.89 -2.01 -13.47
CA LEU A 111 2.17 -3.09 -14.41
C LEU A 111 3.46 -2.82 -15.20
N ASN A 112 3.66 -1.61 -15.69
CA ASN A 112 4.89 -1.21 -16.37
C ASN A 112 6.11 -1.38 -15.46
N SER A 113 5.98 -1.05 -14.17
CA SER A 113 7.06 -1.25 -13.20
C SER A 113 7.40 -2.70 -12.96
N LEU A 114 6.47 -3.64 -13.16
CA LEU A 114 6.75 -5.08 -13.10
C LEU A 114 7.34 -5.59 -14.42
N VAL A 115 6.79 -5.17 -15.56
CA VAL A 115 7.20 -5.65 -16.90
C VAL A 115 8.59 -5.15 -17.30
N HIS A 116 8.98 -3.94 -16.90
CA HIS A 116 10.23 -3.32 -17.36
C HIS A 116 11.42 -3.48 -16.41
N ILE A 117 11.30 -4.29 -15.35
CA ILE A 117 12.45 -4.63 -14.51
C ILE A 117 13.50 -5.31 -15.37
N LYS A 118 14.74 -4.83 -15.25
CA LYS A 118 15.91 -5.45 -15.87
C LYS A 118 16.81 -6.00 -14.77
N MET A 119 17.34 -7.19 -15.00
CA MET A 119 18.30 -7.77 -14.07
C MET A 119 19.64 -7.01 -14.16
N SER A 120 20.09 -6.51 -13.02
CA SER A 120 21.41 -5.88 -12.86
C SER A 120 22.29 -6.76 -11.97
N THR A 121 22.06 -6.74 -10.67
CA THR A 121 22.53 -7.75 -9.72
C THR A 121 21.35 -8.58 -9.25
N LEU A 122 21.61 -9.81 -8.79
CA LEU A 122 20.56 -10.69 -8.30
C LEU A 122 19.83 -10.07 -7.08
N SER A 123 20.57 -9.51 -6.12
CA SER A 123 19.99 -8.88 -4.93
C SER A 123 19.11 -7.67 -5.27
N ALA A 124 19.58 -6.77 -6.15
CA ALA A 124 18.78 -5.63 -6.60
C ALA A 124 17.54 -6.08 -7.37
N PHE A 125 17.69 -7.06 -8.27
CA PHE A 125 16.58 -7.62 -9.03
C PHE A 125 15.50 -8.22 -8.13
N LEU A 126 15.88 -9.03 -7.12
CA LEU A 126 14.93 -9.61 -6.18
C LEU A 126 14.19 -8.53 -5.37
N SER A 127 14.90 -7.50 -4.92
CA SER A 127 14.29 -6.37 -4.22
C SER A 127 13.29 -5.63 -5.12
N ASP A 128 13.67 -5.34 -6.36
CA ASP A 128 12.83 -4.65 -7.34
C ASP A 128 11.59 -5.48 -7.70
N MET A 129 11.74 -6.79 -7.88
CA MET A 129 10.62 -7.71 -8.16
C MET A 129 9.62 -7.76 -7.00
N ARG A 130 10.09 -7.82 -5.75
CA ARG A 130 9.23 -7.76 -4.56
C ARG A 130 8.46 -6.43 -4.49
N LEU A 131 9.17 -5.32 -4.71
CA LEU A 131 8.57 -3.98 -4.68
C LEU A 131 7.53 -3.79 -5.79
N ALA A 132 7.82 -4.25 -7.02
CA ALA A 132 6.89 -4.14 -8.14
C ALA A 132 5.66 -5.04 -7.94
N ASN A 133 5.82 -6.26 -7.43
CA ASN A 133 4.69 -7.13 -7.10
C ASN A 133 3.75 -6.46 -6.07
N GLN A 134 4.30 -5.83 -5.03
CA GLN A 134 3.50 -5.08 -4.06
C GLN A 134 2.72 -3.92 -4.72
N ARG A 135 3.36 -3.16 -5.63
CA ARG A 135 2.69 -2.08 -6.37
C ARG A 135 1.52 -2.58 -7.21
N VAL A 136 1.69 -3.72 -7.89
CA VAL A 136 0.65 -4.36 -8.72
C VAL A 136 -0.55 -4.78 -7.86
N ILE A 137 -0.30 -5.42 -6.71
CA ILE A 137 -1.35 -5.81 -5.76
C ILE A 137 -2.15 -4.60 -5.27
N LEU A 138 -1.47 -3.50 -4.94
CA LEU A 138 -2.12 -2.28 -4.46
C LEU A 138 -3.00 -1.62 -5.49
N ALA A 139 -2.52 -1.57 -6.73
CA ALA A 139 -3.28 -1.03 -7.84
C ALA A 139 -4.57 -1.84 -8.12
N GLY A 140 -4.82 -2.92 -7.36
CA GLY A 140 -5.96 -3.80 -7.49
C GLY A 140 -5.77 -4.85 -8.58
N ILE A 141 -4.55 -4.99 -9.11
CA ILE A 141 -4.25 -5.95 -10.17
C ILE A 141 -3.93 -7.30 -9.51
N GLN A 142 -4.87 -8.24 -9.65
CA GLN A 142 -4.70 -9.61 -9.19
C GLN A 142 -4.07 -10.45 -10.29
N LEU A 143 -2.73 -10.51 -10.33
CA LEU A 143 -2.03 -11.46 -11.18
C LEU A 143 -1.90 -12.81 -10.46
N PRO A 144 -2.20 -13.94 -11.12
CA PRO A 144 -1.87 -15.26 -10.59
C PRO A 144 -0.37 -15.37 -10.32
N ASP A 145 0.02 -16.07 -9.26
CA ASP A 145 1.44 -16.26 -8.91
C ASP A 145 2.23 -16.94 -10.04
N GLN A 146 1.56 -17.80 -10.81
CA GLN A 146 2.11 -18.40 -12.02
C GLN A 146 2.50 -17.34 -13.06
N ALA A 147 1.63 -16.37 -13.33
CA ALA A 147 1.90 -15.30 -14.28
C ALA A 147 3.05 -14.40 -13.80
N LYS A 148 3.07 -14.04 -12.52
CA LYS A 148 4.18 -13.25 -11.92
C LYS A 148 5.52 -13.98 -12.05
N THR A 149 5.50 -15.29 -11.80
CA THR A 149 6.71 -16.11 -11.88
C THR A 149 7.19 -16.24 -13.31
N LEU A 150 6.32 -16.47 -14.30
CA LEU A 150 6.72 -16.50 -15.71
C LEU A 150 7.31 -15.16 -16.16
N LEU A 151 6.67 -14.04 -15.79
CA LEU A 151 7.18 -12.70 -16.07
C LEU A 151 8.56 -12.45 -15.45
N MET A 152 8.84 -13.00 -14.26
CA MET A 152 10.15 -12.91 -13.63
C MET A 152 11.19 -13.75 -14.37
N LEU A 153 10.87 -15.00 -14.71
CA LEU A 153 11.78 -15.93 -15.38
C LEU A 153 12.24 -15.39 -16.74
N ASP A 154 11.32 -14.74 -17.49
CA ASP A 154 11.62 -14.08 -18.77
C ASP A 154 12.67 -12.96 -18.66
N LYS A 155 12.88 -12.41 -17.46
CA LYS A 155 13.86 -11.34 -17.20
C LYS A 155 15.23 -11.85 -16.80
N LEU A 156 15.36 -13.15 -16.55
CA LEU A 156 16.62 -13.75 -16.11
C LEU A 156 17.54 -13.99 -17.33
N PRO A 157 18.85 -13.75 -17.19
CA PRO A 157 19.81 -14.05 -18.23
C PRO A 157 19.95 -15.56 -18.43
N SER A 158 20.53 -15.95 -19.57
CA SER A 158 20.71 -17.35 -19.96
C SER A 158 21.47 -18.22 -18.95
N SER A 159 22.26 -17.62 -18.05
CA SER A 159 22.92 -18.33 -16.96
C SER A 159 21.94 -19.01 -15.99
N PHE A 160 20.66 -18.65 -16.01
CA PHE A 160 19.62 -19.23 -15.16
C PHE A 160 18.71 -20.23 -15.89
N HIS A 161 19.01 -20.65 -17.13
CA HIS A 161 18.14 -21.57 -17.89
C HIS A 161 17.78 -22.84 -17.11
N SER A 162 18.75 -23.50 -16.47
CA SER A 162 18.48 -24.69 -15.67
C SER A 162 17.49 -24.43 -14.52
N PHE A 163 17.55 -23.25 -13.90
CA PHE A 163 16.59 -22.85 -12.88
C PHE A 163 15.21 -22.60 -13.49
N CYS A 164 15.14 -21.91 -14.63
CA CYS A 164 13.89 -21.68 -15.36
C CYS A 164 13.20 -23.00 -15.72
N ASP A 165 13.95 -24.00 -16.19
CA ASP A 165 13.42 -25.32 -16.54
C ASP A 165 12.88 -26.06 -15.31
N ILE A 166 13.65 -26.11 -14.23
CA ILE A 166 13.25 -26.74 -12.96
C ILE A 166 11.98 -26.10 -12.40
N VAL A 167 11.90 -24.77 -12.45
CA VAL A 167 10.74 -24.04 -11.95
C VAL A 167 9.54 -24.35 -12.84
N THR A 168 9.67 -24.26 -14.17
CA THR A 168 8.58 -24.47 -15.14
C THR A 168 8.01 -25.88 -15.08
N MET A 169 8.82 -26.91 -14.78
CA MET A 169 8.35 -28.29 -14.63
C MET A 169 7.59 -28.58 -13.31
N GLY A 170 7.73 -27.75 -12.27
CA GLY A 170 7.18 -28.00 -10.92
C GLY A 170 6.17 -26.95 -10.42
N PHE A 171 5.56 -26.19 -11.35
CA PHE A 171 5.07 -24.84 -11.16
C PHE A 171 3.73 -24.67 -10.44
N ALA A 172 2.93 -25.73 -10.26
CA ALA A 172 1.53 -25.56 -9.90
C ALA A 172 1.26 -25.16 -8.44
N THR A 173 2.22 -25.35 -7.52
CA THR A 173 1.94 -25.27 -6.07
C THR A 173 2.76 -24.24 -5.29
N LYS A 174 3.66 -23.49 -5.93
CA LYS A 174 4.54 -22.53 -5.24
C LYS A 174 4.08 -21.08 -5.40
N THR A 175 4.19 -20.31 -4.34
CA THR A 175 3.91 -18.87 -4.38
C THR A 175 5.05 -18.10 -5.03
N PHE A 176 4.77 -16.90 -5.52
CA PHE A 176 5.78 -16.04 -6.14
C PHE A 176 6.97 -15.77 -5.19
N ASP A 177 6.70 -15.51 -3.91
CA ASP A 177 7.74 -15.25 -2.91
C ASP A 177 8.63 -16.47 -2.63
N GLN A 178 8.07 -17.68 -2.65
CA GLN A 178 8.85 -18.92 -2.50
C GLN A 178 9.82 -19.13 -3.65
N ILE A 179 9.44 -18.74 -4.88
CA ILE A 179 10.34 -18.82 -6.04
C ILE A 179 11.44 -17.77 -5.94
N LEU A 180 11.12 -16.54 -5.53
CA LEU A 180 12.12 -15.50 -5.30
C LEU A 180 13.15 -15.93 -4.25
N GLN A 181 12.71 -16.56 -3.16
CA GLN A 181 13.61 -17.07 -2.12
C GLN A 181 14.51 -18.20 -2.63
N ARG A 182 13.99 -19.06 -3.51
CA ARG A 182 14.78 -20.12 -4.15
C ARG A 182 15.80 -19.58 -5.14
N LEU A 183 15.51 -18.46 -5.81
CA LEU A 183 16.44 -17.79 -6.71
C LEU A 183 17.57 -17.10 -5.93
N GLU A 184 17.35 -16.76 -4.66
CA GLU A 184 18.33 -16.14 -3.76
C GLU A 184 19.34 -17.14 -3.15
N SER A 185 19.05 -18.45 -3.23
CA SER A 185 19.85 -19.54 -2.65
C SER A 185 20.75 -20.23 -3.66
#